data_AF-A0A165CNN3-F1
#
_entry.id   AF-A0A165CNN3-F1
#
_cell.length_a   1.000
_cell.length_b   1.000
_cell.length_c   1.000
_cell.angle_alpha   90.00
_cell.angle_beta   90.00
_cell.angle_gamma   90.00
#
_symmetry.space_group_name_H-M   'P 1'
#
loop_
_entity.id
_entity.type
_entity.pdbx_description
1 polymer ?
#
loop_
_entity_poly.entity_id
_entity_poly.type
_entity_poly.pdbx_seq_one_letter_code
_entity_poly.pdbx_strand_id
1 'polypeptide(L)'
;MPISVSAESHNGSVTVLLPPKFTGPLKIEHKNGSVTLYPSLKARTRTLDESSTVRRCWVGEWPGDVEWEGDECFAGSHNGSVRIGFWEGEPVEQQSVGFFKRLFG
;
A
#
# COMPACT_ATOMS: atom_id res chain seq x y z
N MET A 1 6.90 0.90 -20.48
CA MET A 1 6.44 -0.45 -20.11
C MET A 1 5.72 -0.33 -18.78
N PRO A 2 4.48 -0.81 -18.68
CA PRO A 2 3.75 -0.84 -17.42
C PRO A 2 4.42 -1.80 -16.44
N ILE A 3 4.26 -1.55 -15.15
CA ILE A 3 4.68 -2.48 -14.09
C ILE A 3 3.47 -3.12 -13.40
N SER A 4 3.57 -4.40 -13.10
CA SER A 4 2.60 -5.13 -12.28
C SER A 4 3.27 -5.60 -11.01
N VAL A 5 2.80 -5.14 -9.86
CA VAL A 5 3.35 -5.47 -8.54
C VAL A 5 2.31 -6.27 -7.76
N SER A 6 2.70 -7.46 -7.29
CA SER A 6 1.88 -8.30 -6.43
C SER A 6 2.70 -8.74 -5.22
N ALA A 7 2.22 -8.43 -4.02
CA ALA A 7 2.85 -8.83 -2.78
C ALA A 7 1.80 -9.24 -1.75
N GLU A 8 1.95 -10.44 -1.18
CA GLU A 8 1.01 -10.96 -0.20
C GLU A 8 1.71 -11.69 0.96
N SER A 9 1.06 -11.69 2.12
CA SER A 9 1.50 -12.46 3.27
C SER A 9 0.34 -12.95 4.12
N HIS A 10 0.48 -14.11 4.76
CA HIS A 10 -0.50 -14.59 5.72
C HIS A 10 -0.16 -14.18 7.15
N ASN A 11 1.09 -14.34 7.57
CA ASN A 11 1.55 -14.13 8.95
C ASN A 11 2.70 -13.12 9.06
N GLY A 12 2.79 -12.18 8.12
CA GLY A 12 3.80 -11.14 8.07
C GLY A 12 3.23 -9.83 7.56
N SER A 13 3.97 -8.74 7.74
CA SER A 13 3.59 -7.44 7.16
C SER A 13 4.14 -7.32 5.75
N VAL A 14 3.40 -6.65 4.89
CA VAL A 14 3.82 -6.31 3.52
C VAL A 14 4.14 -4.83 3.46
N THR A 15 5.31 -4.48 2.93
CA THR A 15 5.66 -3.11 2.57
C THR A 15 5.99 -3.05 1.08
N VAL A 16 5.27 -2.23 0.33
CA VAL A 16 5.51 -2.00 -1.10
C VAL A 16 5.93 -0.56 -1.32
N LEU A 17 7.12 -0.38 -1.91
CA LEU A 17 7.61 0.93 -2.36
C LEU A 17 7.54 0.97 -3.89
N LEU A 18 6.62 1.77 -4.40
CA LEU A 18 6.37 1.95 -5.83
C LEU A 18 7.32 2.98 -6.44
N PRO A 19 7.57 2.92 -7.75
CA PRO A 19 8.21 4.01 -8.47
C PRO A 19 7.40 5.31 -8.36
N PRO A 20 8.04 6.49 -8.30
CA PRO A 20 7.37 7.79 -8.17
C PRO A 20 6.43 8.10 -9.34
N LYS A 21 6.65 7.50 -10.50
CA LYS A 21 5.80 7.68 -11.69
C LYS A 21 4.64 6.69 -11.79
N PHE A 22 4.49 5.79 -10.82
CA PHE A 22 3.39 4.83 -10.79
C PHE A 22 2.05 5.57 -10.93
N THR A 23 1.24 5.11 -11.88
CA THR A 23 -0.12 5.59 -12.12
C THR A 23 -0.97 4.37 -12.43
N GLY A 24 -2.10 4.20 -11.74
CA GLY A 24 -2.97 3.05 -11.96
C GLY A 24 -3.70 2.56 -10.71
N PRO A 25 -4.42 1.42 -10.83
CA PRO A 25 -5.17 0.85 -9.74
C PRO A 25 -4.26 0.30 -8.64
N LEU A 26 -4.69 0.54 -7.40
CA LEU A 26 -4.08 0.03 -6.19
C LEU A 26 -5.13 -0.76 -5.40
N LYS A 27 -4.97 -2.08 -5.35
CA LYS A 27 -5.82 -2.98 -4.56
C LYS A 27 -5.09 -3.41 -3.29
N ILE A 28 -5.74 -3.18 -2.15
CA ILE A 28 -5.19 -3.50 -0.84
C ILE A 28 -6.12 -4.46 -0.13
N GLU A 29 -5.58 -5.58 0.35
CA GLU A 29 -6.32 -6.56 1.14
C GLU A 29 -5.75 -6.67 2.55
N HIS A 30 -6.61 -6.60 3.56
CA HIS A 30 -6.24 -6.89 4.94
C HIS A 30 -7.39 -7.58 5.66
N LYS A 31 -7.11 -8.35 6.72
CA LYS A 31 -8.17 -8.93 7.56
C LYS A 31 -8.05 -8.56 9.02
N ASN A 32 -6.95 -8.97 9.66
CA ASN A 32 -6.69 -8.74 11.08
C ASN A 32 -5.57 -7.71 11.30
N GLY A 33 -5.22 -6.97 10.25
CA GLY A 33 -4.15 -5.98 10.26
C GLY A 33 -4.62 -4.57 9.93
N SER A 34 -3.64 -3.68 9.75
CA SER A 34 -3.86 -2.28 9.39
C SER A 34 -3.31 -1.97 8.01
N VAL A 35 -3.89 -0.97 7.36
CA VAL A 35 -3.39 -0.42 6.10
C VAL A 35 -2.85 0.98 6.35
N THR A 36 -1.64 1.25 5.87
CA THR A 36 -1.02 2.58 5.90
C THR A 36 -0.56 2.96 4.51
N LEU A 37 -1.15 4.04 3.98
CA LEU A 37 -0.60 4.73 2.81
C LEU A 37 0.31 5.82 3.34
N TYR A 38 1.56 5.79 2.90
CA TYR A 38 2.49 6.85 3.25
C TYR A 38 2.09 8.19 2.63
N PRO A 39 2.46 9.33 3.24
CA PRO A 39 1.90 10.64 2.88
C PRO A 39 2.03 11.01 1.40
N SER A 40 3.18 10.70 0.78
CA SER A 40 3.43 11.05 -0.62
C SER A 40 2.51 10.30 -1.59
N LEU A 41 2.30 9.00 -1.32
CA LEU A 41 1.36 8.18 -2.08
C LEU A 41 -0.08 8.60 -1.80
N LYS A 42 -0.44 8.81 -0.53
CA LYS A 42 -1.79 9.20 -0.11
C LYS A 42 -2.24 10.49 -0.79
N ALA A 43 -1.36 11.47 -0.95
CA ALA A 43 -1.65 12.73 -1.65
C ALA A 43 -2.00 12.56 -3.13
N ARG A 44 -1.51 11.49 -3.77
CA ARG A 44 -1.81 11.11 -5.16
C ARG A 44 -2.87 10.03 -5.28
N THR A 45 -3.49 9.64 -4.16
CA THR A 45 -4.41 8.51 -4.13
C THR A 45 -5.86 8.99 -4.02
N ARG A 46 -6.71 8.48 -4.90
CA ARG A 46 -8.17 8.57 -4.81
C ARG A 46 -8.71 7.22 -4.34
N THR A 47 -9.45 7.19 -3.24
CA THR A 47 -10.20 5.98 -2.85
C THR A 47 -11.43 5.84 -3.74
N LEU A 48 -11.60 4.66 -4.35
CA LEU A 48 -12.74 4.33 -5.20
C LEU A 48 -13.78 3.53 -4.42
N ASP A 49 -13.31 2.58 -3.62
CA ASP A 49 -14.14 1.69 -2.82
C ASP A 49 -13.38 1.24 -1.57
N GLU A 50 -14.08 1.10 -0.45
CA GLU A 50 -13.50 0.72 0.82
C GLU A 50 -14.48 -0.11 1.64
N SER A 51 -14.06 -1.33 1.96
CA SER A 51 -14.75 -2.27 2.83
C SER A 51 -13.88 -2.60 4.05
N SER A 52 -14.37 -3.44 4.95
CA SER A 52 -13.60 -3.88 6.13
C SER A 52 -12.33 -4.66 5.81
N THR A 53 -12.24 -5.26 4.61
CA THR A 53 -11.13 -6.15 4.23
C THR A 53 -10.43 -5.78 2.94
N VAL A 54 -11.07 -4.97 2.11
CA VAL A 54 -10.55 -4.58 0.80
C VAL A 54 -10.66 -3.07 0.65
N ARG A 55 -9.57 -2.43 0.24
CA ARG A 55 -9.54 -1.04 -0.18
C ARG A 55 -9.07 -0.96 -1.64
N ARG A 56 -9.90 -0.38 -2.50
CA ARG A 56 -9.58 -0.10 -3.90
C ARG A 56 -9.33 1.38 -4.07
N CYS A 57 -8.16 1.69 -4.61
CA CYS A 57 -7.70 3.04 -4.82
C CYS A 57 -7.21 3.21 -6.25
N TRP A 58 -7.11 4.46 -6.66
CA TRP A 58 -6.38 4.88 -7.85
C TRP A 58 -5.23 5.79 -7.47
N VAL A 59 -4.06 5.58 -8.06
CA VAL A 59 -2.90 6.45 -7.88
C VAL A 59 -2.70 7.28 -9.14
N GLY A 60 -2.59 8.60 -9.00
CA GLY A 60 -2.43 9.54 -10.12
C GLY A 60 -3.77 10.09 -10.64
N GLU A 61 -3.77 10.53 -11.89
CA GLU A 61 -4.95 11.10 -12.54
C GLU A 61 -5.94 9.99 -12.90
N TRP A 62 -7.20 10.13 -12.47
CA TRP A 62 -8.25 9.13 -12.71
C TRP A 62 -8.77 9.24 -14.16
N PRO A 63 -8.65 8.18 -14.98
CA PRO A 63 -9.00 8.24 -16.40
C PRO A 63 -10.51 8.09 -16.65
N GLY A 64 -11.33 7.89 -15.61
CA GLY A 64 -12.74 7.54 -15.77
C GLY A 64 -12.95 6.04 -15.97
N ASP A 65 -14.15 5.68 -16.43
CA ASP A 65 -14.53 4.30 -16.70
C ASP A 65 -14.04 3.89 -18.10
N VAL A 66 -12.73 3.70 -18.22
CA VAL A 66 -12.07 3.22 -19.44
C VAL A 66 -11.31 1.92 -19.17
N GLU A 67 -11.06 1.14 -20.22
CA GLU A 67 -10.13 0.02 -20.13
C GLU A 67 -8.73 0.55 -19.80
N TRP A 68 -8.17 0.11 -18.67
CA TRP A 68 -6.89 0.59 -18.19
C TRP A 68 -5.75 -0.29 -18.72
N GLU A 69 -4.83 0.35 -19.42
CA GLU A 69 -3.55 -0.23 -19.83
C GLU A 69 -2.41 0.57 -19.19
N GLY A 70 -1.86 0.08 -18.09
CA GLY A 70 -0.83 0.80 -17.35
C GLY A 70 -0.33 0.04 -16.14
N ASP A 71 0.24 0.76 -15.18
CA ASP A 71 0.76 0.14 -13.97
C ASP A 71 -0.38 -0.41 -13.10
N GLU A 72 -0.10 -1.43 -12.32
CA GLU A 72 -1.06 -1.99 -11.35
C GLU A 72 -0.34 -2.50 -10.10
N CYS A 73 -1.02 -2.43 -8.96
CA CYS A 73 -0.48 -2.88 -7.69
C CYS A 73 -1.52 -3.62 -6.84
N PHE A 74 -1.13 -4.79 -6.37
CA PHE A 74 -1.82 -5.57 -5.34
C PHE A 74 -0.91 -5.75 -4.12
N ALA A 75 -1.42 -5.41 -2.94
CA ALA A 75 -0.73 -5.62 -1.67
C ALA A 75 -1.68 -6.19 -0.62
N GLY A 76 -1.37 -7.37 -0.09
CA GLY A 76 -2.26 -8.14 0.79
C GLY A 76 -1.59 -8.63 2.07
N SER A 77 -2.30 -8.58 3.20
CA SER A 77 -1.85 -9.26 4.42
C SER A 77 -2.99 -9.74 5.32
N HIS A 78 -2.99 -11.01 5.70
CA HIS A 78 -4.05 -11.58 6.55
C HIS A 78 -3.91 -11.16 8.02
N ASN A 79 -2.74 -11.39 8.64
CA ASN A 79 -2.47 -11.14 10.07
C ASN A 79 -1.40 -10.07 10.33
N GLY A 80 -0.83 -9.45 9.30
CA GLY A 80 0.11 -8.33 9.42
C GLY A 80 -0.42 -7.04 8.80
N SER A 81 0.37 -5.97 8.88
CA SER A 81 0.03 -4.68 8.27
C SER A 81 0.44 -4.61 6.80
N VAL A 82 -0.28 -3.81 6.02
CA VAL A 82 0.11 -3.42 4.66
C VAL A 82 0.53 -1.95 4.67
N ARG A 83 1.77 -1.67 4.24
CA ARG A 83 2.32 -0.31 4.08
C ARG A 83 2.68 -0.07 2.63
N ILE A 84 2.27 1.06 2.07
CA ILE A 84 2.50 1.37 0.66
C ILE A 84 2.96 2.82 0.52
N GLY A 85 4.00 3.06 -0.27
CA GLY A 85 4.48 4.40 -0.59
C GLY A 85 5.37 4.45 -1.83
N PHE A 86 6.07 5.58 -2.03
CA PHE A 86 7.07 5.72 -3.10
C PHE A 86 8.48 5.57 -2.56
N TRP A 87 9.42 5.04 -3.35
CA TRP A 87 10.81 4.83 -2.90
C TRP A 87 11.63 6.10 -2.66
N GLU A 88 11.20 7.25 -3.19
CA GLU A 88 11.97 8.50 -3.22
C GLU A 88 11.49 9.49 -2.16
N GLY A 89 10.32 9.22 -1.56
CA GLY A 89 9.63 10.14 -0.66
C GLY A 89 9.48 9.62 0.77
N GLU A 90 9.93 8.40 1.05
CA GLU A 90 9.54 7.70 2.27
C GLU A 90 10.77 7.28 3.07
N PRO A 91 10.82 7.62 4.39
CA PRO A 91 11.84 7.06 5.23
C PRO A 91 11.63 5.55 5.24
N VAL A 92 12.62 4.78 4.76
CA VAL A 92 12.64 3.34 4.96
C VAL A 92 12.77 3.13 6.46
N GLU A 93 11.65 3.11 7.18
CA GLU A 93 11.64 2.82 8.61
C GLU A 93 12.17 1.39 8.77
N GLN A 94 13.46 1.30 9.10
CA GLN A 94 14.05 0.12 9.72
C GLN A 94 13.14 -0.18 10.91
N GLN A 95 12.44 -1.32 10.85
CA GLN A 95 11.47 -1.74 11.86
C GLN A 95 12.06 -1.53 13.25
N SER A 96 11.66 -0.44 13.90
CA SER A 96 12.16 -0.15 15.23
C SER A 96 11.57 -1.20 16.15
N VAL A 97 12.46 -1.91 16.82
CA VAL A 97 12.22 -2.91 17.85
C VAL A 97 11.62 -2.16 19.07
N GLY A 98 10.39 -1.69 18.94
CA GLY A 98 9.78 -0.68 19.83
C GLY A 98 8.79 -1.22 20.85
N PHE A 99 8.43 -2.50 20.78
CA PHE A 99 7.42 -3.09 21.66
C PHE A 99 7.92 -3.43 23.08
N PHE A 100 9.23 -3.38 23.36
CA PHE A 100 9.78 -3.77 24.68
C PHE A 100 10.09 -2.61 25.64
N LYS A 101 9.95 -1.34 25.25
CA LYS A 101 10.29 -0.20 26.12
C LYS A 101 9.22 0.18 27.17
N ARG A 102 8.02 -0.40 27.13
CA ARG A 102 6.95 -0.10 28.12
C ARG A 102 6.78 -1.16 29.21
N LEU A 103 7.58 -2.23 29.21
CA LEU A 103 7.50 -3.30 30.20
C LEU A 103 8.68 -3.36 31.19
N PHE A 104 9.76 -2.60 30.96
CA PHE A 104 10.96 -2.60 31.83
C PHE A 104 11.48 -1.17 32.08
N GLY A 105 10.59 -0.25 32.44
CA GLY A 105 10.93 1.11 32.86
C GLY A 105 9.96 1.60 33.91
#